data_AF-Q1N226-F1
#
_entry.id   AF-Q1N226-F1
#
_cell.length_a   1.000
_cell.length_b   1.000
_cell.length_c   1.000
_cell.angle_alpha   90.00
_cell.angle_beta   90.00
_cell.angle_gamma   90.00
#
_symmetry.space_group_name_H-M   'P 1'
#
loop_
_entity.id
_entity.type
_entity.pdbx_description
1 polymer ?
#
loop_
_entity_poly.entity_id
_entity_poly.type
_entity_poly.pdbx_seq_one_letter_code
_entity_poly.pdbx_strand_id
1 'polypeptide(L)'
;MKHISFLVAVLLIGCSSSWSEGPYEVYLIDGVKSLGFNVGDGAFIGRIDEPKSINANEKYISVYACPEQSCAYYYIDREKDHKFADATEFVFGPYTRESFIDIQKKLVLPEINEQ
;
A
#
# COMPACT_ATOMS: atom_id res chain seq x y z
N MET A 1 24.33 -50.23 -10.39
CA MET A 1 23.79 -49.09 -11.16
C MET A 1 23.37 -48.04 -10.15
N LYS A 2 24.03 -46.88 -10.16
CA LYS A 2 23.96 -45.87 -9.10
C LYS A 2 22.80 -44.92 -9.45
N HIS A 3 21.63 -45.12 -8.84
CA HIS A 3 20.47 -44.26 -9.05
C HIS A 3 20.70 -42.91 -8.35
N ILE A 4 21.14 -41.92 -9.11
CA ILE A 4 21.21 -40.53 -8.66
C ILE A 4 19.77 -40.00 -8.74
N SER A 5 19.07 -40.02 -7.61
CA SER A 5 17.73 -39.43 -7.48
C SER A 5 17.90 -37.92 -7.47
N PHE A 6 17.64 -37.27 -8.61
CA PHE A 6 17.72 -35.82 -8.75
C PHE A 6 16.44 -35.22 -8.13
N LEU A 7 16.55 -34.75 -6.89
CA LEU A 7 15.48 -34.07 -6.17
C LEU A 7 15.27 -32.68 -6.80
N VAL A 8 14.24 -32.54 -7.64
CA VAL A 8 13.83 -31.24 -8.18
C VAL A 8 13.09 -30.49 -7.08
N ALA A 9 13.80 -29.62 -6.36
CA ALA A 9 13.19 -28.67 -5.46
C ALA A 9 12.51 -27.56 -6.29
N VAL A 10 11.20 -27.66 -6.49
CA VAL A 10 10.40 -26.58 -7.04
C VAL A 10 10.34 -25.49 -5.97
N LEU A 11 11.16 -24.44 -6.15
CA LEU A 11 11.10 -23.23 -5.35
C LEU A 11 9.77 -22.54 -5.67
N LEU A 12 8.78 -22.69 -4.80
CA LEU A 12 7.56 -21.88 -4.83
C LEU A 12 7.97 -20.43 -4.56
N ILE A 13 8.15 -19.66 -5.62
CA ILE A 13 8.39 -18.23 -5.56
C ILE A 13 7.08 -17.63 -5.06
N GLY A 14 6.97 -17.39 -3.75
CA GLY A 14 5.83 -16.68 -3.19
C GLY A 14 5.76 -15.29 -3.83
N CYS A 15 4.56 -14.87 -4.24
CA CYS A 15 4.33 -13.50 -4.69
C CYS A 15 4.63 -12.55 -3.52
N SER A 16 5.82 -11.94 -3.53
CA SER A 16 6.16 -10.89 -2.57
C SER A 16 5.36 -9.64 -2.90
N SER A 17 4.89 -8.93 -1.87
CA SER A 17 4.25 -7.63 -2.07
C SER A 17 5.17 -6.65 -2.81
N SER A 18 4.59 -5.79 -3.64
CA SER A 18 5.34 -4.71 -4.29
C SER A 18 5.76 -3.61 -3.31
N TRP A 19 5.13 -3.52 -2.14
CA TRP A 19 5.47 -2.57 -1.09
C TRP A 19 4.82 -2.98 0.23
N SER A 20 5.59 -2.95 1.32
CA SER A 20 5.08 -3.24 2.67
C SER A 20 5.84 -2.45 3.73
N GLU A 21 5.12 -1.91 4.70
CA GLU A 21 5.72 -1.31 5.89
C GLU A 21 4.81 -1.44 7.11
N GLY A 22 5.29 -2.14 8.15
CA GLY A 22 4.48 -2.44 9.33
C GLY A 22 3.24 -3.24 8.95
N PRO A 23 2.03 -2.85 9.39
CA PRO A 23 0.79 -3.54 9.02
C PRO A 23 0.28 -3.17 7.62
N TYR A 24 0.94 -2.27 6.90
CA TYR A 24 0.50 -1.85 5.57
C TYR A 24 1.19 -2.65 4.48
N GLU A 25 0.42 -3.10 3.52
CA GLU A 25 0.93 -3.91 2.41
C GLU A 25 0.12 -3.64 1.15
N VAL A 26 0.81 -3.68 0.01
CA VAL A 26 0.16 -3.73 -1.28
C VAL A 26 -0.14 -5.17 -1.66
N TYR A 27 -1.42 -5.48 -1.86
CA TYR A 27 -1.89 -6.81 -2.25
C TYR A 27 -2.63 -6.75 -3.58
N LEU A 28 -2.88 -7.93 -4.17
CA LEU A 28 -3.66 -8.11 -5.39
C LEU A 28 -4.75 -9.15 -5.11
N ILE A 29 -6.01 -8.71 -5.08
CA ILE A 29 -7.19 -9.58 -4.92
C ILE A 29 -8.15 -9.26 -6.06
N ASP A 30 -8.67 -10.28 -6.73
CA ASP A 30 -9.62 -10.16 -7.85
C ASP A 30 -9.16 -9.19 -8.97
N GLY A 31 -7.85 -9.12 -9.19
CA GLY A 31 -7.24 -8.25 -10.22
C GLY A 31 -7.10 -6.78 -9.81
N VAL A 32 -7.52 -6.41 -8.60
CA VAL A 32 -7.38 -5.06 -8.06
C VAL A 32 -6.16 -5.00 -7.15
N LYS A 33 -5.20 -4.16 -7.52
CA LYS A 33 -4.01 -3.87 -6.71
C LYS A 33 -4.38 -2.79 -5.69
N SER A 34 -4.27 -3.08 -4.40
CA SER A 34 -4.69 -2.14 -3.34
C SER A 34 -3.63 -2.04 -2.26
N LEU A 35 -3.48 -0.86 -1.67
CA LEU A 35 -2.81 -0.67 -0.39
C LEU A 35 -3.85 -0.89 0.72
N GLY A 36 -3.54 -1.73 1.70
CA GLY A 36 -4.41 -1.93 2.85
C GLY A 36 -3.69 -2.33 4.13
N PHE A 37 -4.49 -2.44 5.19
CA PHE A 37 -4.07 -2.82 6.53
C PHE A 37 -4.22 -4.34 6.69
N ASN A 38 -3.12 -5.05 6.90
CA ASN A 38 -3.08 -6.48 7.15
C ASN A 38 -3.66 -6.80 8.53
N VAL A 39 -4.68 -7.66 8.56
CA VAL A 39 -5.36 -8.08 9.80
C VAL A 39 -5.07 -9.52 10.20
N GLY A 40 -4.16 -10.19 9.49
CA GLY A 40 -3.79 -11.59 9.69
C GLY A 40 -4.41 -12.54 8.67
N ASP A 41 -3.86 -13.75 8.57
CA ASP A 41 -4.39 -14.86 7.75
C ASP A 41 -4.63 -14.52 6.26
N GLY A 42 -3.84 -13.60 5.71
CA GLY A 42 -3.96 -13.13 4.33
C GLY A 42 -5.17 -12.22 4.08
N ALA A 43 -5.84 -11.76 5.15
CA ALA A 43 -6.93 -10.80 5.07
C ALA A 43 -6.42 -9.37 5.25
N PHE A 44 -7.05 -8.46 4.52
CA PHE A 44 -6.73 -7.04 4.51
C PHE A 44 -7.99 -6.21 4.61
N ILE A 45 -7.88 -5.04 5.24
CA ILE A 45 -8.85 -3.97 5.08
C ILE A 45 -8.25 -2.98 4.09
N GLY A 46 -8.87 -2.85 2.92
CA GLY A 46 -8.44 -1.91 1.89
C GLY A 46 -8.42 -0.47 2.42
N ARG A 47 -7.47 0.33 1.93
CA ARG A 47 -7.36 1.77 2.23
C ARG A 47 -7.40 2.59 0.95
N ILE A 48 -6.55 2.25 -0.02
CA ILE A 48 -6.42 2.97 -1.29
C ILE A 48 -6.24 1.96 -2.42
N ASP A 49 -7.11 2.03 -3.43
CA ASP A 49 -7.02 1.21 -4.64
C ASP A 49 -6.08 1.82 -5.66
N GLU A 50 -5.44 0.95 -6.45
CA GLU A 50 -4.52 1.28 -7.53
C GLU A 50 -3.37 2.25 -7.16
N PRO A 51 -2.59 1.99 -6.09
CA PRO A 51 -1.43 2.80 -5.77
C PRO A 51 -0.38 2.69 -6.87
N LYS A 52 0.09 3.84 -7.36
CA LYS A 52 1.18 3.96 -8.34
C LYS A 52 2.50 4.28 -7.66
N SER A 53 2.48 5.14 -6.64
CA SER A 53 3.64 5.51 -5.84
C SER A 53 3.25 5.54 -4.36
N ILE A 54 4.16 5.13 -3.48
CA ILE A 54 3.96 5.09 -2.03
C ILE A 54 5.26 5.54 -1.37
N ASN A 55 5.16 6.41 -0.38
CA ASN A 55 6.25 6.70 0.54
C ASN A 55 5.70 6.86 1.97
N ALA A 56 6.50 6.52 2.97
CA ALA A 56 6.07 6.50 4.36
C ALA A 56 7.13 7.13 5.28
N ASN A 57 6.65 7.71 6.38
CA ASN A 57 7.43 8.04 7.56
C ASN A 57 6.69 7.51 8.79
N GLU A 58 7.23 7.72 10.00
CA GLU A 58 6.67 7.17 11.24
C GLU A 58 5.18 7.47 11.45
N LYS A 59 4.69 8.62 10.99
CA LYS A 59 3.33 9.11 11.24
C LYS A 59 2.37 8.94 10.07
N TYR A 60 2.89 9.02 8.85
CA TYR A 60 2.07 9.15 7.66
C TYR A 60 2.55 8.27 6.51
N ILE A 61 1.60 7.88 5.66
CA ILE A 61 1.87 7.31 4.34
C ILE A 61 1.35 8.29 3.30
N SER A 62 2.18 8.71 2.37
CA SER A 62 1.78 9.45 1.17
C SER A 62 1.59 8.49 0.02
N VAL A 63 0.50 8.65 -0.74
CA VAL A 63 0.17 7.78 -1.86
C VAL A 63 -0.29 8.61 -3.05
N TYR A 64 0.24 8.28 -4.22
CA TYR A 64 -0.34 8.68 -5.50
C TYR A 64 -1.00 7.45 -6.12
N ALA A 65 -2.31 7.53 -6.37
CA ALA A 65 -3.12 6.39 -6.79
C ALA A 65 -4.12 6.81 -7.87
N CYS A 66 -4.51 5.85 -8.73
CA CYS A 66 -5.44 6.10 -9.84
C CYS A 66 -6.65 5.14 -9.83
N PRO A 67 -7.48 5.14 -8.78
CA PRO A 67 -8.70 4.33 -8.77
C PRO A 67 -9.59 4.71 -9.96
N GLU A 68 -10.10 3.71 -10.68
CA GLU A 68 -11.00 3.89 -11.82
C GLU A 68 -10.46 4.88 -12.88
N GLN A 69 -9.13 4.88 -13.10
CA GLN A 69 -8.43 5.76 -14.05
C GLN A 69 -8.40 7.25 -13.66
N SER A 70 -8.86 7.63 -12.46
CA SER A 70 -8.78 8.99 -11.95
C SER A 70 -7.66 9.11 -10.91
N CYS A 71 -6.58 9.81 -11.27
CA CYS A 71 -5.40 9.92 -10.43
C CYS A 71 -5.50 11.06 -9.41
N ALA A 72 -5.12 10.78 -8.17
CA ALA A 72 -5.07 11.77 -7.10
C ALA A 72 -4.05 11.40 -6.02
N TYR A 73 -3.79 12.37 -5.16
CA TYR A 73 -2.92 12.22 -4.00
C TYR A 73 -3.74 11.95 -2.74
N TYR A 74 -3.19 11.11 -1.88
CA TYR A 74 -3.80 10.72 -0.62
C TYR A 74 -2.73 10.66 0.47
N TYR A 75 -3.16 10.76 1.73
CA TYR A 75 -2.33 10.33 2.84
C TYR A 75 -3.13 9.51 3.87
N ILE A 76 -2.42 8.66 4.62
CA ILE A 76 -2.97 7.88 5.74
C ILE A 76 -2.30 8.36 7.02
N ASP A 77 -3.10 8.63 8.06
CA ASP A 77 -2.61 8.88 9.42
C ASP A 77 -2.41 7.57 10.17
N ARG A 78 -1.15 7.11 10.24
CA ARG A 78 -0.76 5.82 10.84
C ARG A 78 -0.89 5.81 12.36
N GLU A 79 -0.85 6.99 13.00
CA GLU A 79 -0.97 7.09 14.46
C GLU A 79 -2.41 6.82 14.91
N LYS A 80 -3.38 7.07 14.03
CA LYS A 80 -4.81 6.87 14.31
C LYS A 80 -5.40 5.62 13.65
N ASP A 81 -4.92 5.23 12.48
CA ASP A 81 -5.46 4.06 11.78
C ASP A 81 -5.13 2.75 12.51
N HIS A 82 -6.07 1.81 12.45
CA HIS A 82 -5.94 0.50 13.07
C HIS A 82 -6.88 -0.52 12.42
N LYS A 83 -6.67 -1.80 12.76
CA LYS A 83 -7.44 -2.95 12.25
C LYS A 83 -8.96 -2.95 12.52
N PHE A 84 -9.47 -1.97 13.25
CA PHE A 84 -10.89 -1.84 13.58
C PHE A 84 -11.49 -0.51 13.10
N ALA A 85 -10.66 0.36 12.51
CA ALA A 85 -11.09 1.62 11.94
C ALA A 85 -11.84 1.34 10.65
N ASP A 86 -12.82 2.19 10.35
CA ASP A 86 -13.48 2.13 9.06
C ASP A 86 -12.46 2.37 7.94
N ALA A 87 -12.66 1.72 6.79
CA ALA A 87 -11.68 1.65 5.71
C ALA A 87 -11.18 3.02 5.22
N THR A 88 -12.01 4.06 5.36
CA THR A 88 -11.71 5.42 4.89
C THR A 88 -11.53 6.43 6.02
N GLU A 89 -11.69 6.04 7.29
CA GLU A 89 -11.75 6.97 8.43
C GLU A 89 -10.49 7.83 8.55
N PHE A 90 -9.33 7.21 8.30
CA PHE A 90 -8.02 7.84 8.41
C PHE A 90 -7.28 7.91 7.06
N VAL A 91 -8.04 7.78 5.97
CA VAL A 91 -7.56 7.97 4.61
C VAL A 91 -8.06 9.32 4.12
N PHE A 92 -7.12 10.21 3.80
CA PHE A 92 -7.42 11.59 3.44
C PHE A 92 -7.09 11.84 1.98
N GLY A 93 -8.07 12.33 1.23
CA GLY A 93 -8.02 12.60 -0.20
C GLY A 93 -9.39 12.35 -0.83
N PRO A 94 -9.50 12.37 -2.18
CA PRO A 94 -8.45 12.70 -3.13
C PRO A 94 -8.02 14.17 -3.09
N TYR A 95 -6.73 14.44 -3.26
CA TYR A 95 -6.16 15.78 -3.39
C TYR A 95 -5.54 16.00 -4.77
N THR A 96 -5.60 17.26 -5.23
CA THR A 96 -4.77 17.71 -6.35
C THR A 96 -3.31 17.83 -5.92
N ARG A 97 -2.37 17.80 -6.87
CA ARG A 97 -0.95 18.00 -6.58
C ARG A 97 -0.67 19.27 -5.79
N GLU A 98 -1.28 20.38 -6.17
CA GLU A 98 -1.10 21.70 -5.53
C GLU A 98 -1.53 21.66 -4.06
N SER A 99 -2.76 21.19 -3.79
CA SER A 99 -3.27 21.08 -2.42
C SER A 99 -2.47 20.07 -1.59
N PHE A 100 -2.01 18.97 -2.19
CA PHE A 100 -1.21 17.97 -1.50
C PHE A 100 0.16 18.50 -1.08
N ILE A 101 0.82 19.32 -1.92
CA ILE A 101 2.11 19.94 -1.56
C ILE A 101 1.97 20.85 -0.33
N ASP A 102 0.87 21.59 -0.22
CA ASP A 102 0.63 22.45 0.95
C ASP A 102 0.39 21.63 2.21
N ILE A 103 -0.38 20.54 2.11
CA ILE A 103 -0.61 19.59 3.21
C ILE A 103 0.71 18.91 3.60
N GLN A 104 1.51 18.49 2.61
CA GLN A 104 2.80 17.84 2.80
C GLN A 104 3.76 18.71 3.61
N LYS A 105 3.83 20.01 3.31
CA LYS A 105 4.62 20.97 4.11
C LYS A 105 4.05 21.16 5.51
N LYS A 106 2.73 21.26 5.64
CA LYS A 106 2.06 21.53 6.92
C LYS A 106 2.16 20.37 7.91
N LEU A 107 2.00 19.14 7.44
CA LEU A 107 2.00 17.93 8.27
C LEU A 107 3.32 17.16 8.22
N VAL A 108 4.28 17.62 7.41
CA VAL A 108 5.56 16.93 7.18
C VAL A 108 5.30 15.52 6.62
N LEU A 109 4.43 15.42 5.61
CA LEU A 109 4.17 14.16 4.93
C LEU A 109 5.42 13.72 4.14
N PRO A 110 5.64 12.40 3.96
CA PRO A 110 6.74 11.92 3.13
C PRO A 110 6.57 12.39 1.68
N GLU A 111 7.69 12.77 1.05
CA GLU A 111 7.70 13.23 -0.35
C GLU A 111 7.33 12.10 -1.31
N ILE A 112 6.55 12.42 -2.33
CA ILE A 112 6.09 11.44 -3.32
C ILE A 112 6.01 12.09 -4.69
N ASN A 113 6.45 11.35 -5.70
CA ASN A 113 6.41 11.76 -7.09
C ASN A 113 5.45 10.86 -7.87
N GLU A 114 4.84 11.43 -8.90
CA GLU A 114 4.22 10.69 -9.99
C GLU A 114 5.37 9.95 -10.71
N GLN A 115 5.31 8.62 -10.76
CA GLN A 115 6.27 7.80 -11.50
C GLN A 115 5.93 7.79 -12.99
#